data_AF-A0A4Y8AUQ1-F1
#
_entry.id   AF-A0A4Y8AUQ1-F1
#
_cell.length_a   1.000
_cell.length_b   1.000
_cell.length_c   1.000
_cell.angle_alpha   90.00
_cell.angle_beta   90.00
_cell.angle_gamma   90.00
#
_symmetry.space_group_name_H-M   'P 1'
#
loop_
_entity.id
_entity.type
_entity.pdbx_description
1 polymer ?
#
loop_
_entity_poly.entity_id
_entity_poly.type
_entity_poly.pdbx_seq_one_letter_code
_entity_poly.pdbx_strand_id
1 'polypeptide(L)'
;MYVGIDHFKFLIAIYKMYRFTLFSLVIITFFNVSCTLEKRNEINSYKLVSQPVELIPEEGSFELNENTKIYFHEDAKKLLKVSNQFINELKQASGIKIELTDKIPSKGISVFNDAKLPMDAYRLIVKKSGIEISSNTSAGVYYASQSMKQLIPVEFANSIKPRGQKCNIQAVTIYDKPEFSWRGNCLVRLNL
;
A
#
# COMPACT_ATOMS: atom_id res chain seq x y z
N MET A 1 16.07 -57.22 -58.77
CA MET A 1 16.65 -56.66 -57.53
C MET A 1 16.45 -55.13 -57.52
N TYR A 2 15.20 -54.64 -57.46
CA TYR A 2 14.89 -53.19 -57.56
C TYR A 2 13.64 -52.77 -56.75
N VAL A 3 13.13 -53.62 -55.83
CA VAL A 3 11.91 -53.32 -55.04
C VAL A 3 12.23 -52.78 -53.64
N GLY A 4 13.49 -52.91 -53.17
CA GLY A 4 13.88 -52.52 -51.82
C GLY A 4 14.29 -51.05 -51.62
N ILE A 5 14.68 -50.35 -52.69
CA ILE A 5 15.24 -48.99 -52.60
C ILE A 5 14.13 -47.94 -52.37
N ASP A 6 12.94 -48.15 -52.92
CA ASP A 6 11.82 -47.20 -52.80
C ASP A 6 11.16 -47.28 -51.42
N HIS A 7 11.05 -48.47 -50.83
CA HIS A 7 10.58 -48.64 -49.46
C HIS A 7 11.50 -47.96 -48.43
N PHE A 8 12.81 -48.02 -48.63
CA PHE A 8 13.77 -47.41 -47.73
C PHE A 8 13.73 -45.87 -47.78
N LYS A 9 13.59 -45.30 -48.98
CA LYS A 9 13.39 -43.85 -49.16
C LYS A 9 12.06 -43.37 -48.56
N PHE A 10 11.00 -44.17 -48.67
CA PHE A 10 9.70 -43.88 -48.07
C PHE A 10 9.74 -43.87 -46.54
N LEU A 11 10.42 -44.84 -45.92
CA LEU A 11 10.64 -44.89 -44.47
C LEU A 11 11.44 -43.68 -43.96
N ILE A 12 12.49 -43.26 -44.69
CA ILE A 12 13.27 -42.06 -44.35
C ILE A 12 12.41 -40.80 -44.47
N ALA A 13 11.57 -40.70 -45.50
CA ALA A 13 10.67 -39.56 -45.68
C ALA A 13 9.65 -39.45 -44.54
N ILE A 14 9.08 -40.57 -44.10
CA ILE A 14 8.17 -40.62 -42.95
C ILE A 14 8.90 -40.20 -41.66
N TYR A 15 10.10 -40.71 -41.41
CA TYR A 15 10.87 -40.33 -40.22
C TYR A 15 11.25 -38.84 -40.23
N LYS A 16 11.60 -38.29 -41.39
CA LYS A 16 11.91 -36.86 -41.55
C LYS A 16 10.68 -35.99 -41.35
N MET A 17 9.51 -36.45 -41.80
CA MET A 17 8.22 -35.78 -41.61
C MET A 17 7.79 -35.80 -40.13
N TYR A 18 7.89 -36.95 -39.47
CA TYR A 18 7.58 -37.09 -38.03
C TYR A 18 8.54 -36.28 -37.16
N ARG A 19 9.83 -36.21 -37.52
CA ARG A 19 10.82 -35.40 -36.81
C ARG A 19 10.56 -33.90 -36.94
N PHE A 20 10.01 -33.46 -38.07
CA PHE A 20 9.65 -32.05 -38.29
C PHE A 20 8.37 -31.65 -37.53
N THR A 21 7.34 -32.50 -37.53
CA THR A 21 6.11 -32.27 -36.74
C THR A 21 6.36 -32.35 -35.23
N LEU A 22 7.27 -33.24 -34.79
CA LEU A 22 7.63 -33.33 -33.37
C LEU A 22 8.44 -32.11 -32.92
N PHE A 23 9.29 -31.55 -33.79
CA PHE A 23 9.99 -30.28 -33.53
C PHE A 23 9.02 -29.08 -33.45
N SER A 24 8.00 -29.02 -34.32
CA SER A 24 7.05 -27.90 -34.30
C SER A 24 6.16 -27.92 -33.04
N LEU A 25 5.77 -29.11 -32.56
CA LEU A 25 5.00 -29.27 -31.32
C LEU A 25 5.79 -28.80 -30.09
N VAL A 26 7.09 -29.12 -30.00
CA VAL A 26 7.95 -28.69 -28.88
C VAL A 26 8.13 -27.16 -28.86
N ILE A 27 8.29 -26.53 -30.02
CA ILE A 27 8.43 -25.06 -30.13
C ILE A 27 7.13 -24.35 -29.73
N ILE A 28 5.96 -24.88 -30.11
CA ILE A 28 4.66 -24.32 -29.73
C ILE A 28 4.44 -24.44 -28.21
N THR A 29 4.86 -25.54 -27.59
CA THR A 29 4.79 -25.67 -26.12
C THR A 29 5.73 -24.72 -25.39
N PHE A 30 6.92 -24.44 -25.92
CA PHE A 30 7.86 -23.46 -25.36
C PHE A 30 7.34 -22.01 -25.46
N PHE A 31 6.63 -21.66 -26.54
CA PHE A 31 6.09 -20.32 -26.74
C PHE A 31 4.91 -19.99 -25.81
N ASN A 32 4.14 -21.00 -25.40
CA ASN A 32 3.04 -20.82 -24.43
C ASN A 32 3.52 -20.71 -22.97
N VAL A 33 4.70 -21.23 -22.64
CA VAL A 33 5.29 -21.13 -21.29
C VAL A 33 5.89 -19.74 -21.04
N SER A 34 6.29 -19.02 -22.08
CA SER A 34 6.82 -17.65 -21.96
C SER A 34 5.78 -16.56 -21.68
N CYS A 35 4.48 -16.89 -21.63
CA CYS A 35 3.42 -15.90 -21.42
C CYS A 35 2.55 -16.18 -20.17
N THR A 36 3.16 -16.63 -19.06
CA THR A 36 2.44 -16.67 -17.76
C THR A 36 3.26 -16.22 -16.54
N LEU A 37 4.49 -15.71 -16.71
CA LEU A 37 5.27 -15.18 -15.60
C LEU A 37 5.51 -13.69 -15.78
N GLU A 38 4.66 -12.92 -15.09
CA GLU A 38 4.89 -11.62 -14.45
C GLU A 38 3.64 -10.71 -14.54
N LYS A 39 2.54 -11.14 -13.89
CA LYS A 39 1.79 -10.17 -13.09
C LYS A 39 2.61 -9.92 -11.84
N ARG A 40 3.65 -9.10 -11.97
CA ARG A 40 4.34 -8.54 -10.81
C ARG A 40 3.29 -7.66 -10.14
N ASN A 41 2.75 -8.12 -9.00
CA ASN A 41 2.02 -7.23 -8.11
C ASN A 41 2.96 -6.04 -7.90
N GLU A 42 2.56 -4.86 -8.37
CA GLU A 42 3.20 -3.63 -7.98
C GLU A 42 3.05 -3.57 -6.46
N ILE A 43 4.08 -4.01 -5.75
CA ILE A 43 4.29 -3.61 -4.38
C ILE A 43 4.46 -2.11 -4.51
N ASN A 44 3.38 -1.37 -4.26
CA ASN A 44 3.43 0.05 -4.05
C ASN A 44 4.50 0.27 -2.99
N SER A 45 5.71 0.63 -3.45
CA SER A 45 6.82 0.97 -2.59
C SER A 45 6.31 2.10 -1.72
N TYR A 46 6.06 1.81 -0.43
CA TYR A 46 5.60 2.83 0.51
C TYR A 46 6.62 3.98 0.48
N LYS A 47 6.27 5.10 -0.14
CA LYS A 47 7.14 6.27 -0.29
C LYS A 47 7.10 7.10 1.00
N LEU A 48 7.50 6.49 2.11
CA LEU A 48 7.66 7.21 3.37
C LEU A 48 8.99 7.98 3.33
N VAL A 49 8.94 9.28 3.58
CA VAL A 49 10.11 10.19 3.52
C VAL A 49 11.09 9.89 4.66
N SER A 50 10.60 9.32 5.76
CA SER A 50 11.38 8.74 6.84
C SER A 50 10.96 7.28 7.01
N GLN A 51 11.94 6.37 7.03
CA GLN A 51 11.64 4.97 7.32
C GLN A 51 11.21 4.87 8.79
N PRO A 52 10.00 4.35 9.07
CA PRO A 52 9.59 4.14 10.45
C PRO A 52 10.44 3.04 11.08
N VAL A 53 10.46 3.01 12.42
CA VAL A 53 11.14 1.93 13.17
C VAL A 53 10.72 0.54 12.71
N GLU A 54 9.42 0.36 12.42
CA GLU A 54 8.88 -0.89 11.91
C GLU A 54 7.77 -0.65 10.88
N LEU A 55 7.84 -1.37 9.76
CA LEU A 55 6.81 -1.38 8.72
C LEU A 55 6.58 -2.81 8.26
N ILE A 56 5.36 -3.30 8.46
CA ILE A 56 4.91 -4.63 8.05
C ILE A 56 3.84 -4.45 6.96
N PRO A 57 4.15 -4.77 5.69
CA PRO A 57 3.15 -4.77 4.63
C PRO A 57 2.05 -5.79 4.92
N GLU A 58 0.80 -5.41 4.68
CA GLU A 58 -0.36 -6.31 4.78
C GLU A 58 -1.08 -6.41 3.44
N GLU A 59 -1.86 -7.48 3.26
CA GLU A 59 -2.65 -7.68 2.05
C GLU A 59 -3.94 -6.83 2.04
N GLY A 60 -4.29 -6.33 0.85
CA GLY A 60 -5.50 -5.55 0.63
C GLY A 60 -5.33 -4.05 0.86
N SER A 61 -6.45 -3.33 0.86
CA SER A 61 -6.45 -1.87 0.98
C SER A 61 -7.70 -1.36 1.69
N PHE A 62 -7.58 -0.20 2.31
CA PHE A 62 -8.69 0.57 2.85
C PHE A 62 -9.13 1.63 1.83
N GLU A 63 -10.43 1.66 1.49
CA GLU A 63 -11.00 2.69 0.60
C GLU A 63 -11.42 3.90 1.42
N LEU A 64 -10.65 5.00 1.34
CA LEU A 64 -11.00 6.28 1.92
C LEU A 64 -12.05 6.98 1.04
N ASN A 65 -13.19 7.33 1.63
CA ASN A 65 -14.32 7.96 0.95
C ASN A 65 -15.11 8.90 1.87
N GLU A 66 -16.13 9.57 1.32
CA GLU A 66 -16.97 10.56 2.04
C GLU A 66 -17.78 9.96 3.21
N ASN A 67 -17.96 8.63 3.24
CA ASN A 67 -18.62 7.94 4.35
C ASN A 67 -17.63 7.58 5.48
N THR A 68 -16.34 7.79 5.27
CA THR A 68 -15.32 7.53 6.28
C THR A 68 -15.48 8.53 7.42
N LYS A 69 -15.56 8.02 8.64
CA LYS A 69 -15.65 8.83 9.86
C LYS A 69 -14.47 8.53 10.77
N ILE A 70 -14.12 9.51 11.61
CA ILE A 70 -13.10 9.37 12.64
C ILE A 70 -13.77 9.30 14.01
N TYR A 71 -13.45 8.26 14.75
CA TYR A 71 -13.84 8.07 16.14
C TYR A 71 -12.63 8.21 17.04
N PHE A 72 -12.79 8.94 18.15
CA PHE A 72 -11.82 8.99 19.23
C PHE A 72 -12.40 8.25 20.42
N HIS A 73 -11.68 7.25 20.92
CA HIS A 73 -12.04 6.55 22.16
C HIS A 73 -12.16 7.54 23.32
N GLU A 74 -12.94 7.21 24.35
CA GLU A 74 -13.18 8.10 25.48
C GLU A 74 -11.88 8.59 26.14
N ASP A 75 -10.93 7.67 26.31
CA ASP A 75 -9.61 7.96 26.87
C ASP A 75 -8.70 8.76 25.93
N ALA A 76 -9.02 8.77 24.63
CA ALA A 76 -8.33 9.55 23.60
C ALA A 76 -9.00 10.92 23.35
N LYS A 77 -10.11 11.26 24.01
CA LYS A 77 -10.77 12.57 23.84
C LYS A 77 -9.86 13.75 24.15
N LYS A 78 -8.88 13.58 25.04
CA LYS A 78 -7.86 14.61 25.33
C LYS A 78 -6.98 14.94 24.11
N LEU A 79 -6.90 14.03 23.13
CA LEU A 79 -6.16 14.16 21.88
C LEU A 79 -6.98 14.84 20.78
N LEU A 80 -8.26 15.18 21.04
CA LEU A 80 -9.15 15.85 20.08
C LEU A 80 -8.61 17.20 19.59
N LYS A 81 -7.74 17.87 20.35
CA LYS A 81 -7.14 19.13 19.89
C LYS A 81 -6.36 18.94 18.57
N VAL A 82 -5.79 17.76 18.34
CA VAL A 82 -5.09 17.39 17.10
C VAL A 82 -6.07 16.94 16.01
N SER A 83 -7.29 16.54 16.35
CA SER A 83 -8.26 15.99 15.39
C SER A 83 -8.66 16.98 14.30
N ASN A 84 -8.85 18.26 14.64
CA ASN A 84 -9.19 19.28 13.65
C ASN A 84 -8.05 19.48 12.63
N GLN A 85 -6.81 19.47 13.10
CA GLN A 85 -5.65 19.55 12.21
C GLN A 85 -5.55 18.30 11.35
N PHE A 86 -5.70 17.12 11.95
CA PHE A 86 -5.70 15.85 11.23
C PHE A 86 -6.77 15.78 10.13
N ILE A 87 -8.01 16.17 10.44
CA ILE A 87 -9.12 16.21 9.48
C ILE A 87 -8.81 17.16 8.33
N ASN A 88 -8.29 18.35 8.65
CA ASN A 88 -7.93 19.34 7.63
C ASN A 88 -6.80 18.84 6.73
N GLU A 89 -5.77 18.21 7.28
CA GLU A 89 -4.65 17.65 6.53
C GLU A 89 -5.08 16.48 5.64
N LEU A 90 -5.93 15.58 6.15
CA LEU A 90 -6.50 14.50 5.33
C LEU A 90 -7.37 15.06 4.21
N LYS A 91 -8.18 16.09 4.49
CA LYS A 91 -8.98 16.76 3.46
C LYS A 91 -8.09 17.37 2.38
N GLN A 92 -7.01 18.04 2.75
CA GLN A 92 -6.04 18.59 1.79
C GLN A 92 -5.34 17.48 1.00
N ALA A 93 -4.96 16.38 1.65
CA ALA A 93 -4.21 15.30 1.01
C ALA A 93 -5.07 14.36 0.15
N SER A 94 -6.37 14.25 0.42
CA SER A 94 -7.27 13.31 -0.28
C SER A 94 -8.37 13.98 -1.10
N GLY A 95 -8.65 15.27 -0.86
CA GLY A 95 -9.82 15.95 -1.39
C GLY A 95 -11.16 15.47 -0.77
N ILE A 96 -11.12 14.61 0.25
CA ILE A 96 -12.31 14.00 0.88
C ILE A 96 -12.62 14.70 2.20
N LYS A 97 -13.87 15.13 2.38
CA LYS A 97 -14.34 15.65 3.67
C LYS A 97 -14.62 14.48 4.61
N ILE A 98 -13.95 14.48 5.76
CA ILE A 98 -14.09 13.46 6.80
C ILE A 98 -14.69 14.13 8.04
N GLU A 99 -15.59 13.42 8.72
CA GLU A 99 -16.30 13.95 9.89
C GLU A 99 -16.03 13.11 11.14
N LEU A 100 -16.15 13.74 12.31
CA LEU A 100 -16.07 13.07 13.60
C LEU A 100 -17.36 12.29 13.89
N THR A 101 -17.23 11.23 14.67
CA THR A 101 -18.37 10.48 15.21
C THR A 101 -18.11 10.06 16.65
N ASP A 102 -19.18 9.99 17.44
CA ASP A 102 -19.12 9.53 18.83
C ASP A 102 -19.24 8.01 18.99
N LYS A 103 -19.41 7.27 17.88
CA LYS A 103 -19.53 5.81 17.88
C LYS A 103 -18.43 5.18 17.05
N ILE A 104 -17.92 4.03 17.49
CA ILE A 104 -16.94 3.25 16.73
C ILE A 104 -17.53 2.91 15.35
N PRO A 105 -16.92 3.36 14.24
CA PRO A 105 -17.40 3.04 12.91
C PRO A 105 -17.07 1.60 12.54
N SER A 106 -17.98 0.90 11.87
CA SER A 106 -17.71 -0.44 11.32
C SER A 106 -16.65 -0.42 10.20
N LYS A 107 -16.56 0.72 9.49
CA LYS A 107 -15.48 1.06 8.56
C LYS A 107 -15.14 2.54 8.71
N GLY A 108 -13.93 2.82 9.19
CA GLY A 108 -13.48 4.18 9.41
C GLY A 108 -12.13 4.24 10.10
N ILE A 109 -11.87 5.37 10.73
CA ILE A 109 -10.63 5.61 11.49
C ILE A 109 -10.98 5.62 12.96
N SER A 110 -10.26 4.85 13.77
CA SER A 110 -10.42 4.82 15.22
C SER A 110 -9.12 5.19 15.90
N VAL A 111 -9.18 6.14 16.84
CA VAL A 111 -8.03 6.63 17.59
C VAL A 111 -8.15 6.20 19.04
N PHE A 112 -7.12 5.52 19.55
CA PHE A 112 -7.05 4.99 20.90
C PHE A 112 -5.87 5.58 21.67
N ASN A 113 -6.05 5.73 22.98
CA ASN A 113 -4.97 6.04 23.89
C ASN A 113 -4.31 4.72 24.33
N ASP A 114 -3.02 4.55 24.06
CA ASP A 114 -2.25 3.39 24.53
C ASP A 114 -1.11 3.83 25.44
N ALA A 115 -1.36 3.77 26.75
CA ALA A 115 -0.40 4.18 27.78
C ALA A 115 0.88 3.31 27.82
N LYS A 116 0.92 2.16 27.15
CA LYS A 116 2.11 1.29 27.09
C LYS A 116 3.10 1.76 26.03
N LEU A 117 2.66 2.57 25.07
CA LEU A 117 3.57 3.13 24.07
C LEU A 117 4.53 4.13 24.71
N PRO A 118 5.80 4.21 24.25
CA PRO A 118 6.71 5.28 24.65
C PRO A 118 6.17 6.67 24.30
N MET A 119 6.72 7.70 24.93
CA MET A 119 6.36 9.09 24.62
C MET A 119 6.53 9.39 23.12
N ASP A 120 5.49 9.96 22.51
CA ASP A 120 5.43 10.36 21.09
C ASP A 120 5.56 9.21 20.09
N ALA A 121 5.58 7.97 20.57
CA ALA A 121 5.46 6.80 19.72
C ALA A 121 4.02 6.62 19.26
N TYR A 122 3.85 6.05 18.08
CA TYR A 122 2.53 5.68 17.59
C TYR A 122 2.55 4.31 16.93
N ARG A 123 1.37 3.71 16.89
CA ARG A 123 1.06 2.56 16.05
C ARG A 123 -0.04 2.95 15.08
N LEU A 124 0.18 2.69 13.80
CA LEU A 124 -0.78 2.91 12.72
C LEU A 124 -1.04 1.56 12.04
N ILE A 125 -2.27 1.08 12.10
CA ILE A 125 -2.70 -0.18 11.48
C ILE A 125 -3.73 0.15 10.41
N VAL A 126 -3.40 -0.12 9.15
CA VAL A 126 -4.31 0.02 8.02
C VAL A 126 -4.77 -1.37 7.60
N LYS A 127 -6.07 -1.63 7.71
CA LYS A 127 -6.72 -2.88 7.30
C LYS A 127 -7.89 -2.59 6.39
N LYS A 128 -8.37 -3.62 5.68
CA LYS A 128 -9.59 -3.52 4.85
C LYS A 128 -10.83 -3.08 5.65
N SER A 129 -10.88 -3.41 6.95
CA SER A 129 -11.97 -3.04 7.84
C SER A 129 -11.89 -1.60 8.34
N GLY A 130 -10.72 -0.98 8.35
CA GLY A 130 -10.54 0.33 8.97
C GLY A 130 -9.09 0.66 9.25
N ILE A 131 -8.89 1.85 9.79
CA ILE A 131 -7.60 2.36 10.22
C ILE A 131 -7.64 2.54 11.74
N GLU A 132 -6.63 2.02 12.42
CA GLU A 132 -6.45 2.18 13.86
C GLU A 132 -5.18 2.99 14.13
N ILE A 133 -5.30 4.00 14.98
CA ILE A 133 -4.19 4.82 15.46
C ILE A 133 -4.13 4.69 16.98
N SER A 134 -2.98 4.29 17.51
CA SER A 134 -2.73 4.20 18.95
C SER A 134 -1.52 5.06 19.32
N SER A 135 -1.65 5.88 20.36
CA SER A 135 -0.57 6.72 20.90
C SER A 135 -0.90 7.08 22.35
N ASN A 136 0.11 7.40 23.18
CA ASN A 136 -0.08 7.97 24.51
C ASN A 136 -0.06 9.51 24.54
N THR A 137 0.40 10.15 23.45
CA THR A 137 0.49 11.62 23.35
C THR A 137 -0.20 12.16 22.10
N SER A 138 -0.58 13.44 22.17
CA SER A 138 -1.10 14.21 21.03
C SER A 138 -0.08 14.28 19.89
N ALA A 139 1.21 14.38 20.20
CA ALA A 139 2.26 14.41 19.19
C ALA A 139 2.40 13.07 18.46
N GLY A 140 2.29 11.93 19.15
CA GLY A 140 2.28 10.63 18.48
C GLY A 140 1.09 10.46 17.53
N VAL A 141 -0.12 10.92 17.90
CA VAL A 141 -1.28 10.94 16.97
C VAL A 141 -1.01 11.83 15.76
N TYR A 142 -0.36 12.97 15.96
CA TYR A 142 0.04 13.87 14.88
C TYR A 142 1.09 13.23 13.95
N TYR A 143 2.06 12.48 14.48
CA TYR A 143 3.01 11.75 13.64
C TYR A 143 2.34 10.62 12.86
N ALA A 144 1.39 9.91 13.48
CA ALA A 144 0.57 8.93 12.79
C ALA A 144 -0.22 9.55 11.63
N SER A 145 -0.76 10.78 11.79
CA SER A 145 -1.45 11.47 10.70
C SER A 145 -0.51 11.84 9.55
N GLN A 146 0.72 12.26 9.85
CA GLN A 146 1.72 12.53 8.81
C GLN A 146 2.07 11.27 8.02
N SER A 147 2.29 10.16 8.72
CA SER A 147 2.59 8.88 8.06
C SER A 147 1.40 8.39 7.24
N MET A 148 0.19 8.49 7.77
CA MET A 148 -1.03 8.19 7.01
C MET A 148 -1.14 9.05 5.73
N LYS A 149 -0.82 10.34 5.81
CA LYS A 149 -0.81 11.23 4.64
C LYS A 149 0.17 10.76 3.56
N GLN A 150 1.32 10.23 3.94
CA GLN A 150 2.30 9.68 3.00
C GLN A 150 1.87 8.35 2.37
N LEU A 151 0.92 7.63 3.00
CA LEU A 151 0.31 6.42 2.44
C LEU A 151 -0.82 6.72 1.44
N ILE A 152 -1.29 7.97 1.36
CA ILE A 152 -2.29 8.37 0.37
C ILE A 152 -1.61 8.35 -1.03
N PRO A 153 -2.25 7.72 -2.04
CA PRO A 153 -1.70 7.69 -3.39
C PRO A 153 -1.42 9.11 -3.94
N VAL A 154 -0.32 9.26 -4.66
CA VAL A 154 0.18 10.56 -5.14
C VAL A 154 -0.81 11.28 -6.05
N GLU A 155 -1.71 10.54 -6.70
CA GLU A 155 -2.79 11.07 -7.54
C GLU A 155 -3.78 11.92 -6.76
N PHE A 156 -3.92 11.66 -5.45
CA PHE A 156 -4.83 12.39 -4.57
C PHE A 156 -4.15 13.56 -3.84
N ALA A 157 -2.81 13.56 -3.76
CA ALA A 157 -2.03 14.50 -2.95
C ALA A 157 -2.19 15.99 -3.33
N ASN A 158 -2.70 16.30 -4.53
CA ASN A 158 -2.90 17.66 -5.05
C ASN A 158 -4.28 18.27 -4.71
N SER A 159 -4.96 17.78 -3.67
CA SER A 159 -6.25 18.30 -3.17
C SER A 159 -7.43 18.25 -4.15
N ILE A 160 -7.27 17.60 -5.31
CA ILE A 160 -8.34 17.40 -6.30
C ILE A 160 -8.52 15.90 -6.46
N LYS A 161 -9.68 15.39 -6.03
CA LYS A 161 -10.07 13.99 -6.26
C LYS A 161 -10.11 13.73 -7.77
N PRO A 162 -9.27 12.83 -8.31
CA PRO A 162 -9.33 12.48 -9.73
C PRO A 162 -10.70 11.86 -10.06
N ARG A 163 -11.31 12.28 -11.16
CA ARG A 163 -12.66 11.82 -11.53
C ARG A 163 -12.65 10.29 -11.71
N GLY A 164 -13.53 9.60 -10.98
CA GLY A 164 -13.71 8.15 -11.08
C GLY A 164 -12.67 7.30 -10.35
N GLN A 165 -11.67 7.89 -9.69
CA GLN A 165 -10.68 7.12 -8.92
C GLN A 165 -11.09 6.97 -7.45
N LYS A 166 -10.75 5.81 -6.89
CA LYS A 166 -10.93 5.48 -5.47
C LYS A 166 -9.62 5.74 -4.73
N CYS A 167 -9.70 6.41 -3.59
CA CYS A 167 -8.55 6.61 -2.73
C CYS A 167 -8.31 5.34 -1.92
N ASN A 168 -7.44 4.46 -2.42
CA ASN A 168 -7.11 3.21 -1.75
C ASN A 168 -5.78 3.34 -1.02
N ILE A 169 -5.81 3.14 0.29
CA ILE A 169 -4.62 3.13 1.15
C ILE A 169 -4.21 1.66 1.34
N GLN A 170 -3.00 1.31 0.95
CA GLN A 170 -2.49 -0.05 1.07
C GLN A 170 -2.45 -0.49 2.54
N ALA A 171 -2.86 -1.73 2.83
CA ALA A 171 -2.82 -2.27 4.18
C ALA A 171 -1.38 -2.38 4.68
N VAL A 172 -1.14 -1.95 5.91
CA VAL A 172 0.19 -1.87 6.52
C VAL A 172 0.05 -1.71 8.03
N THR A 173 0.95 -2.31 8.78
CA THR A 173 1.17 -2.00 10.19
C THR A 173 2.48 -1.23 10.34
N ILE A 174 2.41 -0.06 10.95
CA ILE A 174 3.55 0.82 11.21
C ILE A 174 3.66 1.04 12.70
N TYR A 175 4.86 0.85 13.23
CA TYR A 175 5.25 1.35 14.55
C TYR A 175 6.41 2.31 14.36
N ASP A 176 6.29 3.49 14.97
CA ASP A 176 7.33 4.50 14.87
C ASP A 176 7.42 5.33 16.14
N LYS A 177 8.59 5.90 16.38
CA LYS A 177 8.87 6.79 17.49
C LYS A 177 9.98 7.77 17.11
N PRO A 178 9.96 9.01 17.62
CA PRO A 178 11.09 9.89 17.43
C PRO A 178 12.34 9.31 18.09
N GLU A 179 13.47 9.36 17.38
CA GLU A 179 14.77 8.95 17.94
C GLU A 179 15.26 9.94 19.01
N PHE A 180 14.90 11.22 18.87
CA PHE A 180 15.26 12.29 19.80
C PHE A 180 14.05 13.11 20.20
N SER A 181 13.93 13.40 21.50
CA SER A 181 12.86 14.25 22.05
C SER A 181 12.97 15.72 21.63
N TRP A 182 14.16 16.19 21.24
CA TRP A 182 14.40 17.56 20.78
C TRP A 182 14.48 17.60 19.25
N ARG A 183 13.44 18.12 18.60
CA ARG A 183 13.47 18.50 17.17
C ARG A 183 13.53 20.02 17.02
N GLY A 184 14.59 20.64 17.55
CA GLY A 184 14.90 22.03 17.24
C GLY A 184 15.38 22.13 15.79
N ASN A 185 14.72 22.96 14.98
CA ASN A 185 15.19 23.26 13.63
C ASN A 185 16.57 23.93 13.73
N CYS A 186 17.62 23.23 13.29
CA CYS A 186 18.84 23.92 12.88
C CYS A 186 18.52 24.61 11.54
N LEU A 187 18.39 25.94 11.55
CA LEU A 187 18.34 26.73 10.32
C LEU A 187 19.72 26.65 9.66
N VAL A 188 19.93 25.71 8.73
CA VAL A 188 21.07 25.79 7.83
C VAL A 188 20.77 26.91 6.85
N ARG A 189 21.27 28.11 7.15
CA ARG A 189 21.27 29.25 6.24
C ARG A 189 22.19 28.88 5.06
N LEU A 190 21.61 28.44 3.94
CA LEU A 190 22.33 28.47 2.67
C LEU A 190 22.49 29.95 2.31
N ASN A 191 23.72 30.44 2.44
CA ASN A 191 24.10 31.71 1.83
C ASN A 191 24.11 31.50 0.31
N LEU A 192 23.14 32.12 -0.37
CA LEU A 192 23.28 32.53 -1.76
C LEU A 192 23.72 33.99 -1.78
#